data_AF-A0AAW5YXE6-F1
#
_entry.id   AF-A0AAW5YXE6-F1
#
_cell.length_a   1.000
_cell.length_b   1.000
_cell.length_c   1.000
_cell.angle_alpha   90.00
_cell.angle_beta   90.00
_cell.angle_gamma   90.00
#
_symmetry.space_group_name_H-M   'P 1'
#
loop_
_entity.id
_entity.type
_entity.pdbx_description
1 polymer ?
#
loop_
_entity_poly.entity_id
_entity_poly.type
_entity_poly.pdbx_seq_one_letter_code
_entity_poly.pdbx_strand_id
1 'polypeptide(L)'
;MSNEEKYGFTRQYHVLLTDKQKIQHEKALKTQNALFQYALKYLFKTYGVKHIGRPMPFSQKPIQYLLNKIKTGFIKDKYGLARWKKSVLFLSSHSANEFLKTVYTNFSQYRKRLVKADKSMDEKARY
;
A
#
# COMPACT_ATOMS: atom_id res chain seq x y z
N MET A 1 17.03 36.32 -45.32
CA MET A 1 17.31 35.56 -44.08
C MET A 1 16.43 34.32 -44.08
N SER A 2 17.01 33.13 -44.30
CA SER A 2 16.24 31.87 -44.36
C SER A 2 16.00 31.34 -42.95
N ASN A 3 14.73 31.15 -42.59
CA ASN A 3 14.34 30.41 -41.39
C ASN A 3 14.66 28.93 -41.60
N GLU A 4 15.77 28.45 -41.03
CA GLU A 4 16.04 27.02 -40.92
C GLU A 4 15.13 26.43 -39.83
N GLU A 5 14.04 25.80 -40.25
CA GLU A 5 13.18 25.01 -39.36
C GLU A 5 13.98 23.82 -38.80
N LYS A 6 14.33 23.88 -37.51
CA LYS A 6 14.96 22.77 -36.79
C LYS A 6 13.91 21.72 -36.42
N TYR A 7 13.85 20.64 -37.20
CA TYR A 7 13.06 19.46 -36.85
C TYR A 7 13.75 18.66 -35.72
N GLY A 8 13.07 18.53 -34.58
CA GLY A 8 13.52 17.69 -33.47
C GLY A 8 13.09 16.25 -33.67
N PHE A 9 14.03 15.35 -34.01
CA PHE A 9 13.75 13.91 -34.09
C PHE A 9 13.77 13.30 -32.68
N THR A 10 12.66 12.67 -32.27
CA THR A 10 12.60 11.86 -31.05
C THR A 10 12.72 10.38 -31.40
N ARG A 11 13.67 9.67 -30.78
CA ARG A 11 13.77 8.21 -30.86
C ARG A 11 13.00 7.59 -29.70
N GLN A 12 12.03 6.75 -30.00
CA GLN A 12 11.39 5.90 -29.00
C GLN A 12 12.25 4.66 -28.78
N TYR A 13 12.76 4.48 -27.56
CA TYR A 13 13.43 3.26 -27.16
C TYR A 13 12.41 2.29 -26.55
N HIS A 14 12.16 1.17 -27.23
CA HIS A 14 11.36 0.09 -26.69
C HIS A 14 12.23 -0.78 -25.77
N VAL A 15 12.16 -0.53 -24.46
CA VAL A 15 12.85 -1.36 -23.47
C VAL A 15 11.94 -2.51 -23.09
N LEU A 16 12.31 -3.72 -23.47
CA LEU A 16 11.62 -4.95 -23.07
C LEU A 16 12.30 -5.54 -21.84
N LEU A 17 11.49 -6.03 -20.89
CA LEU A 17 12.02 -6.81 -19.77
C LEU A 17 12.52 -8.16 -20.27
N THR A 18 13.69 -8.55 -19.81
CA THR A 18 14.17 -9.93 -19.93
C THR A 18 13.25 -10.89 -19.17
N ASP A 19 13.21 -12.16 -19.54
CA ASP A 19 12.33 -13.13 -18.88
C ASP A 19 12.66 -13.31 -17.39
N LYS A 20 13.93 -13.16 -17.01
CA LYS A 20 14.35 -13.12 -15.61
C LYS A 20 13.71 -11.94 -14.86
N GLN A 21 13.66 -10.76 -15.47
CA GLN A 21 13.01 -9.59 -14.87
C GLN A 21 11.49 -9.75 -14.80
N LYS A 22 10.86 -10.34 -15.81
CA LYS A 22 9.42 -10.66 -15.79
C LYS A 22 9.07 -11.60 -14.62
N ILE A 23 9.83 -12.69 -14.47
CA ILE A 23 9.64 -13.65 -13.36
C ILE A 23 9.84 -12.97 -12.00
N GLN A 24 10.86 -12.12 -11.85
CA GLN A 24 11.08 -11.35 -10.63
C GLN A 24 9.90 -10.43 -10.32
N HIS A 25 9.39 -9.73 -11.33
CA HIS A 25 8.25 -8.83 -11.20
C HIS A 25 6.97 -9.58 -10.79
N GLU A 26 6.68 -10.72 -11.42
CA GLU A 26 5.52 -11.55 -11.04
C GLU A 26 5.61 -12.06 -9.60
N LYS A 27 6.79 -12.49 -9.15
CA LYS A 27 7.00 -12.90 -7.76
C LYS A 27 6.85 -11.72 -6.80
N ALA A 28 7.35 -10.55 -7.16
CA ALA A 28 7.18 -9.33 -6.38
C ALA A 28 5.70 -8.94 -6.25
N LEU A 29 4.94 -9.01 -7.35
CA LEU A 29 3.48 -8.77 -7.37
C LEU A 29 2.73 -9.75 -6.48
N LYS A 30 3.07 -11.05 -6.51
CA LYS A 30 2.47 -12.05 -5.61
C LYS A 30 2.70 -11.70 -4.13
N THR A 31 3.91 -11.30 -3.78
CA THR A 31 4.24 -10.84 -2.42
C THR A 31 3.51 -9.55 -2.05
N GLN A 32 3.42 -8.60 -2.98
CA GLN A 32 2.72 -7.33 -2.77
C GLN A 32 1.22 -7.52 -2.54
N ASN A 33 0.57 -8.39 -3.33
CA ASN A 33 -0.83 -8.77 -3.14
C ASN A 33 -1.06 -9.48 -1.81
N ALA A 34 -0.13 -10.36 -1.41
CA ALA A 34 -0.16 -10.99 -0.10
C ALA A 34 -0.08 -9.96 1.04
N LEU A 35 0.82 -8.99 0.92
CA LEU A 35 1.01 -7.91 1.88
C LEU A 35 -0.24 -7.01 1.95
N PHE A 36 -0.86 -6.71 0.81
CA PHE A 36 -2.10 -5.96 0.71
C PHE A 36 -3.23 -6.61 1.54
N GLN A 37 -3.49 -7.89 1.29
CA GLN A 37 -4.55 -8.62 2.00
C GLN A 37 -4.29 -8.70 3.50
N TYR A 38 -3.04 -8.94 3.89
CA TYR A 38 -2.65 -8.95 5.30
C TYR A 38 -2.86 -7.58 5.97
N ALA A 39 -2.41 -6.51 5.31
CA ALA A 39 -2.57 -5.14 5.80
C ALA A 39 -4.04 -4.74 5.93
N LEU A 40 -4.86 -5.01 4.90
CA LEU A 40 -6.29 -4.74 4.95
C LEU A 40 -6.97 -5.49 6.09
N LYS A 41 -6.72 -6.80 6.22
CA LYS A 41 -7.27 -7.62 7.31
C LYS A 41 -6.92 -7.02 8.68
N TYR A 42 -5.67 -6.59 8.87
CA TYR A 42 -5.25 -5.93 10.10
C TYR A 42 -5.99 -4.60 10.34
N LEU A 43 -6.07 -3.75 9.32
CA LEU A 43 -6.70 -2.43 9.41
C LEU A 43 -8.20 -2.53 9.69
N PHE A 44 -8.92 -3.43 9.02
CA PHE A 44 -10.33 -3.69 9.30
C PHE A 44 -10.56 -4.26 10.69
N LYS A 45 -9.71 -5.21 11.12
CA LYS A 45 -9.79 -5.77 12.48
C LYS A 45 -9.51 -4.72 13.56
N THR A 46 -8.72 -3.68 13.27
CA THR A 46 -8.31 -2.69 14.28
C THR A 46 -9.18 -1.43 14.25
N TYR A 47 -9.60 -0.99 13.06
CA TYR A 47 -10.19 0.32 12.81
C TYR A 47 -11.42 0.27 11.88
N GLY A 48 -11.90 -0.92 11.51
CA GLY A 48 -13.08 -1.10 10.68
C GLY A 48 -14.38 -0.71 11.40
N VAL A 49 -15.53 -1.04 10.79
CA VAL A 49 -16.87 -0.64 11.27
C VAL A 49 -17.10 -0.96 12.74
N LYS A 50 -16.74 -2.18 13.20
CA LYS A 50 -16.88 -2.59 14.61
C LYS A 50 -16.03 -1.77 15.60
N HIS A 51 -15.04 -1.03 15.12
CA HIS A 51 -14.10 -0.22 15.90
C HIS A 51 -14.03 1.21 15.36
N ILE A 52 -15.15 1.73 14.85
CA ILE A 52 -15.23 3.05 14.22
C ILE A 52 -14.93 4.19 15.20
N GLY A 53 -15.21 3.99 16.50
CA GLY A 53 -14.85 4.94 17.57
C GLY A 53 -13.36 5.00 17.91
N ARG A 54 -12.54 4.02 17.48
CA ARG A 54 -11.11 4.00 17.80
C ARG A 54 -10.38 5.10 17.02
N PRO A 55 -9.53 5.95 17.63
CA PRO A 55 -8.78 6.94 16.87
C PRO A 55 -7.76 6.27 15.95
N MET A 56 -7.70 6.73 14.70
CA MET A 56 -6.70 6.27 13.74
C MET A 56 -5.45 7.16 13.82
N PRO A 57 -4.23 6.61 13.71
CA PRO A 57 -3.00 7.41 13.72
C PRO A 57 -3.02 8.54 12.68
N PHE A 58 -2.66 9.77 13.07
CA PHE A 58 -2.65 10.90 12.13
C PHE A 58 -1.24 11.46 11.90
N SER A 59 -0.36 11.39 12.90
CA SER A 59 1.01 11.88 12.78
C SER A 59 1.96 10.81 12.20
N GLN A 60 3.04 11.28 11.57
CA GLN A 60 3.99 10.43 10.85
C GLN A 60 4.60 9.31 11.71
N LYS A 61 4.98 9.59 12.97
CA LYS A 61 5.60 8.61 13.88
C LYS A 61 4.64 7.44 14.21
N PRO A 62 3.41 7.68 14.72
CA PRO A 62 2.40 6.63 14.91
C PRO A 62 2.04 5.85 13.65
N ILE A 63 1.95 6.51 12.49
CA ILE A 63 1.70 5.84 11.21
C ILE A 63 2.86 4.88 10.92
N GLN A 64 4.10 5.35 10.99
CA GLN A 64 5.27 4.52 10.72
C GLN A 64 5.37 3.32 11.68
N TYR A 65 5.05 3.51 12.95
CA TYR A 65 4.99 2.43 13.93
C TYR A 65 3.97 1.36 13.54
N LEU A 66 2.74 1.77 13.17
CA LEU A 66 1.70 0.86 12.69
C LEU A 66 2.13 0.10 11.43
N LEU A 67 2.70 0.79 10.45
CA LEU A 67 3.16 0.15 9.21
C LEU A 67 4.29 -0.84 9.47
N ASN A 68 5.23 -0.51 10.36
CA ASN A 68 6.28 -1.43 10.79
C ASN A 68 5.71 -2.66 11.50
N LYS A 69 4.68 -2.49 12.33
CA LYS A 69 3.98 -3.59 12.99
C LYS A 69 3.28 -4.52 11.99
N ILE A 70 2.60 -3.97 10.99
CA ILE A 70 1.98 -4.75 9.92
C ILE A 70 3.05 -5.48 9.11
N LYS A 71 4.13 -4.80 8.74
CA LYS A 71 5.22 -5.37 7.94
C LYS A 71 5.94 -6.52 8.66
N THR A 72 6.23 -6.34 9.95
CA THR A 72 6.88 -7.36 10.78
C THR A 72 5.97 -8.55 11.05
N GLY A 73 4.69 -8.30 11.35
CA GLY A 73 3.68 -9.36 11.46
C GLY A 73 3.55 -10.17 10.18
N PHE A 74 3.47 -9.50 9.02
CA PHE A 74 3.36 -10.17 7.72
C PHE A 74 4.49 -11.16 7.46
N ILE A 75 5.75 -10.73 7.63
CA ILE A 75 6.90 -11.60 7.35
C ILE A 75 7.05 -12.74 8.36
N LYS A 76 6.64 -12.50 9.61
CA LYS A 76 6.64 -13.52 10.67
C LYS A 76 5.55 -14.56 10.38
N ASP A 77 4.32 -14.12 10.20
CA ASP A 77 3.15 -15.00 10.09
C ASP A 77 3.13 -15.78 8.77
N LYS A 78 3.52 -15.15 7.65
CA LYS A 78 3.42 -15.77 6.33
C LYS A 78 4.66 -16.53 5.89
N TYR A 79 5.85 -16.11 6.35
CA TYR A 79 7.13 -16.65 5.86
C TYR A 79 8.05 -17.14 6.98
N GLY A 80 7.67 -17.03 8.26
CA GLY A 80 8.52 -17.42 9.38
C GLY A 80 9.82 -16.62 9.48
N LEU A 81 9.88 -15.42 8.90
CA LEU A 81 11.11 -14.63 8.81
C LEU A 81 11.23 -13.66 9.98
N ALA A 82 12.40 -13.63 10.61
CA ALA A 82 12.74 -12.62 11.62
C ALA A 82 13.05 -11.23 11.01
N ARG A 83 13.48 -11.19 9.75
CA ARG A 83 13.86 -9.95 9.05
C ARG A 83 13.46 -9.98 7.58
N TRP A 84 13.24 -8.80 6.99
CA TRP A 84 12.88 -8.66 5.58
C TRP A 84 14.03 -9.15 4.69
N LYS A 85 13.77 -10.14 3.82
CA LYS A 85 14.76 -10.70 2.89
C LYS A 85 14.28 -10.53 1.44
N LYS A 86 14.90 -9.62 0.69
CA LYS A 86 14.56 -9.35 -0.72
C LYS A 86 14.68 -10.60 -1.60
N SER A 87 15.66 -11.47 -1.34
CA SER A 87 15.87 -12.70 -2.10
C SER A 87 14.71 -13.71 -1.97
N VAL A 88 14.01 -13.71 -0.83
CA VAL A 88 12.86 -14.59 -0.58
C VAL A 88 11.56 -13.93 -1.06
N LEU A 89 11.42 -12.63 -0.78
CA LEU A 89 10.18 -11.90 -0.99
C LEU A 89 10.04 -11.31 -2.40
N PHE A 90 11.16 -11.20 -3.14
CA PHE A 90 11.26 -10.51 -4.43
C PHE A 90 10.85 -9.03 -4.40
N LEU A 91 10.46 -8.52 -3.23
CA LEU A 91 10.02 -7.16 -2.96
C LEU A 91 11.02 -6.50 -2.02
N SER A 92 11.46 -5.27 -2.33
CA SER A 92 12.35 -4.53 -1.44
C SER A 92 11.60 -4.01 -0.21
N SER A 93 12.31 -3.85 0.92
CA SER A 93 11.71 -3.30 2.15
C SER A 93 11.22 -1.87 1.95
N HIS A 94 11.93 -1.08 1.13
CA HIS A 94 11.53 0.28 0.79
C HIS A 94 10.25 0.30 -0.05
N SER A 95 10.18 -0.52 -1.10
CA SER A 95 8.98 -0.67 -1.93
C SER A 95 7.77 -1.14 -1.11
N ALA A 96 7.98 -2.07 -0.17
CA ALA A 96 6.93 -2.50 0.75
C ALA A 96 6.44 -1.37 1.68
N ASN A 97 7.35 -0.51 2.17
CA ASN A 97 6.98 0.65 2.98
C ASN A 97 6.13 1.64 2.20
N GLU A 98 6.56 2.03 0.98
CA GLU A 98 5.80 2.96 0.14
C GLU A 98 4.43 2.37 -0.22
N PHE A 99 4.39 1.09 -0.57
CA PHE A 99 3.13 0.41 -0.84
C PHE A 99 2.18 0.43 0.37
N LEU A 100 2.69 0.14 1.57
CA LEU A 100 1.88 0.16 2.80
C LEU A 100 1.38 1.57 3.14
N LYS A 101 2.15 2.62 2.86
CA LYS A 101 1.67 4.01 3.00
C LYS A 101 0.48 4.28 2.09
N THR A 102 0.53 3.85 0.83
CA THR A 102 -0.59 3.98 -0.11
C THR A 102 -1.84 3.24 0.40
N VAL A 103 -1.68 1.98 0.84
CA VAL A 103 -2.78 1.19 1.40
C VAL A 103 -3.41 1.88 2.62
N TYR A 104 -2.57 2.39 3.51
CA TYR A 104 -3.00 3.13 4.70
C TYR A 104 -3.79 4.39 4.34
N THR A 105 -3.27 5.21 3.43
CA THR A 105 -3.93 6.43 2.96
C THR A 105 -5.31 6.11 2.38
N ASN A 106 -5.40 5.12 1.49
CA ASN A 106 -6.66 4.71 0.88
C ASN A 106 -7.66 4.21 1.93
N PHE A 107 -7.22 3.38 2.87
CA PHE A 107 -8.06 2.91 3.96
C PHE A 107 -8.52 4.06 4.86
N SER A 108 -7.66 5.04 5.15
CA SER A 108 -8.02 6.20 5.98
C SER A 108 -9.12 7.05 5.32
N GLN A 109 -9.07 7.23 4.00
CA GLN A 109 -10.09 7.94 3.23
C GLN A 109 -11.41 7.17 3.21
N TYR A 110 -11.34 5.86 2.97
CA TYR A 110 -12.51 4.99 3.05
C TYR A 110 -13.15 5.03 4.45
N ARG A 111 -12.34 4.97 5.50
CA ARG A 111 -12.81 5.04 6.89
C ARG A 111 -13.52 6.36 7.22
N LYS A 112 -13.04 7.50 6.70
CA LYS A 112 -13.72 8.79 6.86
C LYS A 112 -15.16 8.73 6.34
N ARG A 113 -15.40 8.02 5.23
CA ARG A 113 -16.75 7.81 4.69
C ARG A 113 -17.59 6.93 5.62
N LEU A 114 -17.00 5.87 6.18
CA LEU A 114 -17.67 5.02 7.17
C LEU A 114 -18.09 5.81 8.42
N VAL A 115 -17.20 6.63 8.98
CA VAL A 115 -17.53 7.47 10.15
C VAL A 115 -18.69 8.42 9.85
N LYS A 116 -18.72 9.01 8.64
CA LYS A 116 -19.82 9.89 8.23
C LYS A 116 -21.14 9.14 8.10
N ALA A 117 -21.12 7.94 7.53
CA ALA A 117 -22.31 7.10 7.40
C ALA A 117 -22.86 6.66 8.76
N ASP A 118 -21.98 6.25 9.68
CA ASP A 118 -22.31 5.84 11.05
C ASP A 118 -23.03 6.97 11.81
N LYS A 119 -22.48 8.19 11.78
CA LYS A 119 -23.14 9.38 12.37
C LYS A 119 -24.50 9.69 11.78
N SER A 120 -24.64 9.57 10.46
CA SER A 120 -25.93 9.79 9.78
C SER A 120 -26.97 8.75 10.18
N MET A 121 -26.57 7.51 10.46
CA MET A 121 -27.48 6.48 10.98
C MET A 121 -27.89 6.78 12.41
N ASP A 122 -26.96 7.19 13.28
CA ASP A 122 -27.27 7.62 14.65
C ASP A 122 -28.23 8.81 14.69
N GLU A 123 -28.08 9.78 13.79
CA GLU A 123 -29.00 10.92 13.67
C GLU A 123 -30.40 10.49 13.21
N LYS A 124 -30.50 9.58 12.23
CA LYS A 124 -31.79 9.06 11.75
C LYS A 124 -32.53 8.21 12.78
N ALA A 125 -31.82 7.52 13.67
CA ALA A 125 -32.42 6.71 14.73
C ALA A 125 -32.99 7.53 15.91
N ARG A 126 -32.74 8.85 15.94
CA ARG A 126 -33.22 9.77 16.99
C ARG A 126 -34.53 10.49 16.66
N TYR A 127 -35.04 10.32 15.43
CA TYR A 127 -36.31 10.85 14.94
C TYR A 127 -37.24 9.69 14.59
#